data_AF-A0A7C2IBF8-F1
#
_entry.id   AF-A0A7C2IBF8-F1
#
_cell.length_a   1.000
_cell.length_b   1.000
_cell.length_c   1.000
_cell.angle_alpha   90.00
_cell.angle_beta   90.00
_cell.angle_gamma   90.00
#
_symmetry.space_group_name_H-M   'P 1'
#
loop_
_entity.id
_entity.type
_entity.pdbx_description
1 polymer ?
#
loop_
_entity_poly.entity_id
_entity_poly.type
_entity_poly.pdbx_seq_one_letter_code
_entity_poly.pdbx_strand_id
1 'polypeptide(L)'
;MIGSIMGTPPWSDSSEGSVACLGQDIQGVGGHHSAERTGPNSGDQYLPIPPGYSQAPSRPAASAGWLPRRRGRDQIIGEEAPNGTRERPFLSRVLRGNTRAIPLVSETLRGLQAFRTRAARRRPCVEMQPAGQQFLERLQSEVLVFDGAMGTMLFEAGLTDGACPELWNAERPEVVQGIHRAYFAAGSDLVETNTFGGTRLKLRPYDLQDRVRELNVKGAWLARSVCPPGKFVAGSIGPTGHLPDTFEPLGDTPAEVFYENFREQALALAEGGVDLFAIETMMIPDEAVIAIQAAKEATGLPVMCSMFFQWGRDKNIDRTMWGTTPGQAARLLWEAGADVVGCNCGDGGPARAAVIIREMRQAGTGFLVAYPNAGLPRIVNDRTVYELPPEEMPAAYPPILDAGANIVGACCGSTPEHIRRIAEVVRSRRR
;
A
#
# COMPACT_ATOMS: atom_id res chain seq x y z
N MET A 1 18.15 -28.77 -1.57
CA MET A 1 18.16 -29.57 -2.81
C MET A 1 16.98 -30.54 -2.73
N ILE A 2 15.99 -30.32 -3.61
CA ILE A 2 15.10 -31.31 -4.28
C ILE A 2 14.15 -32.13 -3.37
N GLY A 3 12.84 -32.22 -3.60
CA GLY A 3 11.95 -31.80 -4.69
C GLY A 3 10.48 -32.00 -4.23
N SER A 4 9.55 -31.15 -4.65
CA SER A 4 8.58 -31.43 -5.74
C SER A 4 7.68 -32.64 -5.48
N ILE A 5 6.37 -32.43 -5.30
CA ILE A 5 5.29 -33.32 -5.77
C ILE A 5 4.00 -32.50 -5.91
N MET A 6 3.44 -32.54 -7.12
CA MET A 6 2.11 -32.08 -7.50
C MET A 6 1.02 -32.98 -6.91
N GLY A 7 -0.20 -32.46 -6.79
CA GLY A 7 -1.38 -33.29 -6.53
C GLY A 7 -2.69 -32.52 -6.74
N THR A 8 -3.20 -32.54 -7.97
CA THR A 8 -4.62 -32.28 -8.31
C THR A 8 -5.54 -33.37 -7.76
N PRO A 9 -6.81 -33.07 -7.45
CA PRO A 9 -7.89 -34.05 -7.50
C PRO A 9 -9.04 -33.64 -8.47
N PRO A 10 -9.94 -34.59 -8.80
CA PRO A 10 -10.46 -34.77 -10.16
C PRO A 10 -11.88 -34.23 -10.39
N TRP A 11 -12.20 -34.08 -11.68
CA TRP A 11 -13.55 -33.93 -12.23
C TRP A 11 -14.36 -35.23 -12.13
N SER A 12 -15.67 -35.09 -11.92
CA SER A 12 -16.69 -36.08 -12.30
C SER A 12 -17.80 -35.37 -13.06
N ASP A 13 -18.10 -35.93 -14.23
CA ASP A 13 -18.96 -35.43 -15.29
C ASP A 13 -20.29 -36.20 -15.32
N SER A 14 -21.38 -35.52 -15.70
CA SER A 14 -22.65 -36.03 -16.27
C SER A 14 -23.73 -34.95 -16.06
N SER A 15 -24.62 -34.59 -17.00
CA SER A 15 -24.81 -34.90 -18.42
C SER A 15 -26.03 -34.10 -18.89
N GLU A 16 -26.07 -33.81 -20.20
CA GLU A 16 -27.25 -33.52 -21.06
C GLU A 16 -27.90 -32.12 -21.08
N GLY A 17 -28.01 -31.61 -22.32
CA GLY A 17 -28.74 -30.40 -22.68
C GLY A 17 -28.38 -29.83 -24.05
N SER A 18 -28.61 -30.60 -25.11
CA SER A 18 -28.40 -30.25 -26.53
C SER A 18 -29.34 -29.18 -27.07
N VAL A 19 -28.83 -28.17 -27.80
CA VAL A 19 -29.52 -27.53 -28.95
C VAL A 19 -28.46 -27.01 -29.97
N ALA A 20 -28.56 -27.50 -31.20
CA ALA A 20 -27.88 -27.08 -32.44
C ALA A 20 -28.56 -25.80 -33.02
N CYS A 21 -28.13 -25.04 -34.03
CA CYS A 21 -27.15 -25.14 -35.12
C CYS A 21 -27.20 -23.77 -35.89
N LEU A 22 -26.28 -23.59 -36.86
CA LEU A 22 -26.20 -22.55 -37.92
C LEU A 22 -25.62 -21.18 -37.50
N GLY A 23 -24.51 -20.65 -38.02
CA GLY A 23 -23.74 -20.94 -39.23
C GLY A 23 -23.98 -19.86 -40.30
N GLN A 24 -23.01 -18.96 -40.53
CA GLN A 24 -22.57 -18.50 -41.86
C GLN A 24 -21.39 -17.52 -41.79
N ASP A 25 -20.34 -17.89 -42.54
CA ASP A 25 -19.20 -17.08 -42.98
C ASP A 25 -19.63 -15.91 -43.89
N ILE A 26 -18.76 -14.89 -44.03
CA ILE A 26 -18.29 -14.34 -45.33
C ILE A 26 -17.07 -13.44 -45.11
N GLN A 27 -16.17 -13.51 -46.08
CA GLN A 27 -14.82 -12.98 -46.21
C GLN A 27 -14.73 -11.48 -46.57
N GLY A 28 -13.60 -10.85 -46.20
CA GLY A 28 -12.65 -10.32 -47.19
C GLY A 28 -12.56 -8.80 -47.46
N VAL A 29 -11.34 -8.40 -47.84
CA VAL A 29 -10.84 -7.13 -48.45
C VAL A 29 -10.57 -6.00 -47.44
N GLY A 30 -9.39 -5.38 -47.29
CA GLY A 30 -8.22 -5.20 -48.15
C GLY A 30 -8.05 -3.70 -48.45
N GLY A 31 -6.94 -3.05 -48.04
CA GLY A 31 -6.69 -1.66 -48.43
C GLY A 31 -5.56 -0.95 -47.67
N HIS A 32 -4.35 -0.98 -48.24
CA HIS A 32 -3.26 -0.05 -47.97
C HIS A 32 -3.63 1.38 -48.41
N HIS A 33 -3.28 2.40 -47.63
CA HIS A 33 -2.82 3.68 -48.20
C HIS A 33 -1.88 4.42 -47.24
N SER A 34 -0.64 4.55 -47.71
CA SER A 34 0.37 5.53 -47.30
C SER A 34 0.09 6.87 -47.99
N ALA A 35 0.23 7.97 -47.26
CA ALA A 35 0.46 9.30 -47.83
C ALA A 35 1.20 10.19 -46.83
N GLU A 36 2.42 10.55 -47.20
CA GLU A 36 3.19 11.66 -46.63
C GLU A 36 2.52 13.00 -46.97
N ARG A 37 2.64 13.99 -46.06
CA ARG A 37 3.02 15.38 -46.40
C ARG A 37 3.19 16.28 -45.16
N THR A 38 4.42 16.78 -45.03
CA THR A 38 4.84 18.18 -44.73
C THR A 38 4.40 18.88 -43.43
N GLY A 39 5.39 19.35 -42.65
CA GLY A 39 5.28 20.18 -41.42
C GLY A 39 4.78 21.63 -41.63
N PRO A 40 5.04 22.63 -40.74
CA PRO A 40 6.26 22.81 -39.93
C PRO A 40 6.12 23.38 -38.48
N ASN A 41 7.25 23.35 -37.77
CA ASN A 41 7.81 24.33 -36.80
C ASN A 41 7.24 24.63 -35.40
N SER A 42 8.24 24.81 -34.49
CA SER A 42 8.29 25.52 -33.20
C SER A 42 7.57 24.87 -32.01
N GLY A 43 8.15 24.74 -30.82
CA GLY A 43 9.46 25.14 -30.30
C GLY A 43 9.37 25.07 -28.78
N ASP A 44 10.01 24.08 -28.15
CA ASP A 44 10.00 23.95 -26.69
C ASP A 44 11.37 24.33 -26.12
N GLN A 45 11.35 25.39 -25.32
CA GLN A 45 12.46 25.88 -24.53
C GLN A 45 12.61 24.98 -23.29
N TYR A 46 13.70 24.20 -23.26
CA TYR A 46 14.14 23.51 -22.05
C TYR A 46 14.87 24.51 -21.13
N LEU A 47 14.41 24.64 -19.89
CA LEU A 47 15.16 25.27 -18.80
C LEU A 47 16.17 24.26 -18.23
N PRO A 48 17.39 24.70 -17.86
CA PRO A 48 18.52 23.80 -17.61
C PRO A 48 18.50 23.16 -16.21
N ILE A 49 18.95 21.92 -16.17
CA ILE A 49 19.35 21.14 -14.99
C ILE A 49 20.62 21.77 -14.38
N PRO A 50 20.74 21.96 -13.06
CA PRO A 50 22.00 22.39 -12.44
C PRO A 50 23.04 21.24 -12.40
N PRO A 51 24.33 21.48 -12.74
CA PRO A 51 25.36 20.44 -12.80
C PRO A 51 26.16 20.26 -11.48
N GLY A 52 26.52 19.01 -11.19
CA GLY A 52 27.50 18.58 -10.16
C GLY A 52 27.03 17.26 -9.56
N TYR A 53 27.67 16.10 -9.73
CA TYR A 53 29.10 15.77 -9.65
C TYR A 53 29.47 14.61 -10.58
N SER A 54 30.71 14.64 -11.07
CA SER A 54 31.30 13.64 -11.96
C SER A 54 32.02 12.55 -11.17
N GLN A 55 31.83 11.31 -11.65
CA GLN A 55 32.76 10.17 -11.69
C GLN A 55 33.10 9.40 -10.39
N ALA A 56 32.54 8.19 -10.31
CA ALA A 56 33.12 7.06 -9.59
C ALA A 56 33.87 6.16 -10.58
N PRO A 57 35.04 5.58 -10.23
CA PRO A 57 35.79 4.74 -11.13
C PRO A 57 35.22 3.31 -11.17
N SER A 58 35.11 2.79 -12.39
CA SER A 58 34.83 1.41 -12.75
C SER A 58 35.85 0.42 -12.17
N ARG A 59 35.38 -0.73 -11.65
CA ARG A 59 36.19 -1.95 -11.56
C ARG A 59 35.37 -3.20 -11.93
N PRO A 60 36.03 -4.23 -12.50
CA PRO A 60 35.41 -5.17 -13.43
C PRO A 60 34.90 -6.46 -12.79
N ALA A 61 34.04 -7.14 -13.55
CA ALA A 61 33.54 -8.49 -13.31
C ALA A 61 34.66 -9.53 -13.15
N ALA A 62 34.45 -10.49 -12.25
CA ALA A 62 35.20 -11.74 -12.20
C ALA A 62 34.25 -12.91 -11.94
N SER A 63 34.28 -13.86 -12.88
CA SER A 63 33.58 -15.13 -12.92
C SER A 63 34.24 -16.21 -12.05
N ALA A 64 33.40 -17.09 -11.49
CA ALA A 64 33.56 -18.53 -11.24
C ALA A 64 34.92 -19.11 -10.77
N GLY A 65 34.91 -19.80 -9.63
CA GLY A 65 35.98 -20.69 -9.18
C GLY A 65 35.55 -21.63 -8.05
N TRP A 66 35.82 -22.91 -8.20
CA TRP A 66 35.33 -24.07 -7.46
C TRP A 66 35.85 -24.24 -6.01
N LEU A 67 35.09 -25.05 -5.24
CA LEU A 67 35.36 -25.63 -3.90
C LEU A 67 36.71 -26.38 -3.76
N PRO A 68 37.16 -26.66 -2.52
CA PRO A 68 37.08 -28.06 -2.08
C PRO A 68 36.63 -28.30 -0.62
N ARG A 69 36.13 -29.53 -0.44
CA ARG A 69 35.63 -30.20 0.76
C ARG A 69 36.66 -30.35 1.88
N ARG A 70 36.20 -30.44 3.13
CA ARG A 70 36.87 -31.21 4.20
C ARG A 70 35.94 -32.31 4.75
N ARG A 71 36.51 -33.51 4.89
CA ARG A 71 35.96 -34.73 5.52
C ARG A 71 36.74 -35.02 6.82
N GLY A 72 36.06 -35.72 7.74
CA GLY A 72 36.66 -36.57 8.79
C GLY A 72 36.23 -36.15 10.20
N ARG A 73 35.79 -37.02 11.12
CA ARG A 73 35.72 -38.50 11.17
C ARG A 73 34.64 -38.92 12.19
N ASP A 74 34.13 -40.12 11.98
CA ASP A 74 33.30 -40.93 12.88
C ASP A 74 34.04 -41.38 14.15
N GLN A 75 33.28 -41.67 15.22
CA GLN A 75 33.43 -42.89 15.99
C GLN A 75 32.13 -43.26 16.75
N ILE A 76 31.72 -44.51 16.57
CA ILE A 76 30.59 -45.24 17.16
C ILE A 76 31.15 -46.17 18.26
N ILE A 77 30.27 -46.59 19.20
CA ILE A 77 30.08 -47.91 19.88
C ILE A 77 29.60 -47.57 21.32
N GLY A 78 28.55 -48.12 21.94
CA GLY A 78 27.60 -49.20 21.65
C GLY A 78 26.88 -49.60 22.96
N GLU A 79 25.66 -50.13 22.87
CA GLU A 79 24.92 -50.97 23.86
C GLU A 79 24.54 -50.31 25.21
N GLU A 80 23.40 -50.54 25.88
CA GLU A 80 22.33 -51.56 25.86
C GLU A 80 21.11 -50.95 26.60
N ALA A 81 19.88 -51.39 26.30
CA ALA A 81 18.66 -51.08 27.06
C ALA A 81 18.39 -52.16 28.12
N PRO A 82 17.62 -51.89 29.19
CA PRO A 82 16.22 -52.32 29.13
C PRO A 82 15.18 -51.45 29.87
N ASN A 83 13.95 -51.54 29.34
CA ASN A 83 12.65 -51.50 30.01
C ASN A 83 12.30 -50.38 31.02
N GLY A 84 11.38 -49.52 30.61
CA GLY A 84 10.62 -48.65 31.51
C GLY A 84 9.54 -47.90 30.75
N THR A 85 8.35 -48.49 30.70
CA THR A 85 7.11 -47.96 30.11
C THR A 85 6.80 -46.52 30.55
N ARG A 86 6.53 -45.64 29.57
CA ARG A 86 5.47 -44.60 29.64
C ARG A 86 5.30 -43.92 28.29
N GLU A 87 4.26 -44.34 27.58
CA GLU A 87 3.71 -43.65 26.43
C GLU A 87 3.32 -42.22 26.80
N ARG A 88 3.66 -41.29 25.91
CA ARG A 88 3.26 -39.88 25.97
C ARG A 88 1.83 -39.76 25.43
N PRO A 89 0.87 -39.15 26.16
CA PRO A 89 -0.37 -38.73 25.54
C PRO A 89 -0.21 -37.33 24.94
N PHE A 90 0.14 -37.29 23.65
CA PHE A 90 -0.02 -36.13 22.79
C PHE A 90 -1.46 -36.13 22.28
N LEU A 91 -2.44 -35.77 23.13
CA LEU A 91 -3.84 -35.45 22.80
C LEU A 91 -4.64 -35.31 24.11
N SER A 92 -4.64 -34.12 24.73
CA SER A 92 -5.70 -33.61 25.62
C SER A 92 -5.27 -32.32 26.33
N ARG A 93 -5.00 -31.24 25.59
CA ARG A 93 -4.99 -29.89 26.20
C ARG A 93 -5.33 -28.73 25.27
N VAL A 94 -6.11 -28.99 24.23
CA VAL A 94 -6.98 -27.97 23.62
C VAL A 94 -8.37 -28.27 24.18
N LEU A 95 -9.11 -27.26 24.63
CA LEU A 95 -10.33 -27.35 25.47
C LEU A 95 -10.07 -27.31 26.98
N ARG A 96 -9.36 -26.28 27.44
CA ARG A 96 -9.67 -25.62 28.71
C ARG A 96 -9.32 -24.15 28.56
N GLY A 97 -10.37 -23.32 28.58
CA GLY A 97 -10.31 -21.89 28.31
C GLY A 97 -9.23 -21.21 29.14
N ASN A 98 -8.32 -20.55 28.45
CA ASN A 98 -7.52 -19.48 29.01
C ASN A 98 -7.43 -18.41 27.93
N THR A 99 -8.48 -17.60 27.84
CA THR A 99 -8.45 -16.31 27.14
C THR A 99 -7.48 -15.41 27.89
N ARG A 100 -6.18 -15.60 27.67
CA ARG A 100 -5.23 -14.51 27.85
C ARG A 100 -5.60 -13.48 26.81
N ALA A 101 -6.19 -12.38 27.26
CA ALA A 101 -6.39 -11.20 26.44
C ALA A 101 -5.06 -10.88 25.75
N ILE A 102 -5.07 -10.80 24.42
CA ILE A 102 -3.99 -10.15 23.67
C ILE A 102 -3.83 -8.77 24.31
N PRO A 103 -2.61 -8.36 24.72
CA PRO A 103 -2.42 -7.07 25.37
C PRO A 103 -3.01 -6.00 24.47
N LEU A 104 -4.00 -5.26 24.98
CA LEU A 104 -4.50 -4.08 24.29
C LEU A 104 -3.32 -3.12 24.12
N VAL A 105 -3.29 -2.45 22.95
CA VAL A 105 -2.46 -1.31 22.51
C VAL A 105 -1.97 -0.38 23.64
N SER A 106 -2.71 -0.30 24.75
CA SER A 106 -2.31 0.31 26.02
C SER A 106 -0.91 -0.08 26.55
N GLU A 107 -0.39 -1.29 26.32
CA GLU A 107 0.97 -1.66 26.76
C GLU A 107 2.05 -1.15 25.81
N THR A 108 1.84 -1.25 24.50
CA THR A 108 2.67 -0.63 23.45
C THR A 108 2.74 0.90 23.62
N LEU A 109 1.60 1.55 23.91
CA LEU A 109 1.51 2.98 24.21
C LEU A 109 2.25 3.37 25.50
N ARG A 110 2.27 2.51 26.52
CA ARG A 110 3.03 2.75 27.76
C ARG A 110 4.55 2.67 27.54
N GLY A 111 5.01 1.77 26.67
CA GLY A 111 6.42 1.69 26.26
C GLY A 111 6.91 2.97 25.57
N LEU A 112 6.13 3.48 24.61
CA LEU A 112 6.42 4.74 23.90
C LEU A 112 6.33 5.97 24.82
N GLN A 113 5.40 5.98 25.79
CA GLN A 113 5.33 7.06 26.79
C GLN A 113 6.55 7.13 27.70
N ALA A 114 7.19 6.00 28.02
CA ALA A 114 8.46 6.00 28.76
C ALA A 114 9.61 6.59 27.92
N PHE A 115 9.62 6.33 26.61
CA PHE A 115 10.60 6.87 25.67
C PHE A 115 10.48 8.39 25.46
N ARG A 116 9.26 8.96 25.57
CA ARG A 116 9.02 10.42 25.54
C ARG A 116 9.95 11.21 26.46
N THR A 117 10.42 10.62 27.56
CA THR A 117 11.29 11.30 28.53
C THR A 117 12.75 11.51 28.08
N ARG A 118 13.22 10.83 27.01
CA ARG A 118 14.58 11.02 26.48
C ARG A 118 14.65 11.84 25.19
N ALA A 119 13.62 11.80 24.34
CA ALA A 119 13.58 12.53 23.07
C ALA A 119 12.86 13.89 23.15
N ALA A 120 11.96 14.11 24.12
CA ALA A 120 11.19 15.35 24.24
C ALA A 120 11.97 16.48 24.95
N ARG A 121 12.99 17.04 24.27
CA ARG A 121 13.50 18.38 24.61
C ARG A 121 13.71 19.30 23.40
N ARG A 122 13.26 18.90 22.20
CA ARG A 122 13.22 19.79 21.04
C ARG A 122 11.83 19.75 20.43
N ARG A 123 11.04 20.80 20.65
CA ARG A 123 9.87 21.09 19.82
C ARG A 123 10.36 21.19 18.37
N PRO A 124 9.79 20.47 17.39
CA PRO A 124 10.03 20.79 16.00
C PRO A 124 9.43 22.19 15.76
N CYS A 125 10.27 23.18 15.51
CA CYS A 125 9.86 24.50 15.08
C CYS A 125 9.75 24.47 13.55
N VAL A 126 8.86 23.62 13.03
CA VAL A 126 8.45 23.65 11.63
C VAL A 126 7.02 24.15 11.66
N GLU A 127 6.82 25.42 11.35
CA GLU A 127 5.48 25.93 11.07
C GLU A 127 4.85 25.04 9.99
N MET A 128 3.62 24.57 10.22
CA MET A 128 2.88 23.78 9.24
C MET A 128 2.93 24.49 7.89
N GLN A 129 3.34 23.78 6.84
CA GLN A 129 3.35 24.36 5.50
C GLN A 129 1.92 24.82 5.14
N PRO A 130 1.74 25.99 4.50
CA PRO A 130 0.42 26.55 4.19
C PRO A 130 -0.52 25.57 3.47
N ALA A 131 0.02 24.69 2.63
CA ALA A 131 -0.76 23.72 1.87
C ALA A 131 -1.37 22.60 2.73
N GLY A 132 -0.66 22.11 3.75
CA GLY A 132 -1.20 21.09 4.66
C GLY A 132 -2.37 21.62 5.50
N GLN A 133 -2.30 22.88 5.92
CA GLN A 133 -3.41 23.56 6.59
C GLN A 133 -4.61 23.73 5.64
N GLN A 134 -4.35 24.21 4.42
CA GLN A 134 -5.37 24.38 3.40
C GLN A 134 -6.08 23.07 3.06
N PHE A 135 -5.36 21.94 3.05
CA PHE A 135 -5.96 20.62 2.86
C PHE A 135 -7.02 20.31 3.93
N LEU A 136 -6.69 20.47 5.22
CA LEU A 136 -7.63 20.21 6.31
C LEU A 136 -8.82 21.17 6.30
N GLU A 137 -8.61 22.42 5.90
CA GLU A 137 -9.69 23.41 5.74
C GLU A 137 -10.67 23.01 4.64
N ARG A 138 -10.17 22.58 3.47
CA ARG A 138 -11.04 22.12 2.38
C ARG A 138 -11.92 20.92 2.76
N LEU A 139 -11.42 20.00 3.60
CA LEU A 139 -12.20 18.85 4.06
C LEU A 139 -13.43 19.22 4.91
N GLN A 140 -13.49 20.45 5.44
CA GLN A 140 -14.64 20.94 6.20
C GLN A 140 -15.85 21.23 5.30
N SER A 141 -15.63 21.65 4.06
CA SER A 141 -16.69 22.09 3.14
C SER A 141 -16.81 21.22 1.88
N GLU A 142 -15.81 20.40 1.57
CA GLU A 142 -15.73 19.66 0.31
C GLU A 142 -15.52 18.15 0.55
N VAL A 143 -15.83 17.37 -0.48
CA VAL A 143 -15.31 15.99 -0.62
C VAL A 143 -14.17 16.06 -1.63
N LEU A 144 -12.99 15.57 -1.24
CA LEU A 144 -11.83 15.53 -2.13
C LEU A 144 -11.71 14.19 -2.83
N VAL A 145 -11.25 14.21 -4.09
CA VAL A 145 -10.99 13.01 -4.88
C VAL A 145 -9.51 12.62 -4.78
N PHE A 146 -9.23 11.50 -4.13
CA PHE A 146 -7.91 10.84 -4.14
C PHE A 146 -7.68 10.14 -5.49
N ASP A 147 -6.45 9.76 -5.79
CA ASP A 147 -6.10 9.08 -7.04
C ASP A 147 -6.41 7.57 -7.01
N GLY A 148 -5.86 6.88 -8.01
CA GLY A 148 -5.99 5.44 -8.23
C GLY A 148 -4.67 4.71 -7.98
N ALA A 149 -4.59 3.44 -8.38
CA ALA A 149 -3.43 2.60 -8.11
C ALA A 149 -2.16 2.99 -8.87
N MET A 150 -1.15 3.49 -8.15
CA MET A 150 0.22 3.65 -8.66
C MET A 150 0.79 2.31 -9.16
N GLY A 151 0.70 1.25 -8.35
CA GLY A 151 1.25 -0.06 -8.71
C GLY A 151 0.66 -0.64 -10.00
N THR A 152 -0.66 -0.55 -10.19
CA THR A 152 -1.34 -1.02 -11.42
C THR A 152 -0.81 -0.28 -12.65
N MET A 153 -0.69 1.04 -12.57
CA MET A 153 -0.17 1.85 -13.68
C MET A 153 1.32 1.56 -13.98
N LEU A 154 2.12 1.23 -12.97
CA LEU A 154 3.52 0.82 -13.18
C LEU A 154 3.62 -0.54 -13.88
N PHE A 155 2.78 -1.52 -13.50
CA PHE A 155 2.71 -2.80 -14.21
C PHE A 155 2.27 -2.63 -15.66
N GLU A 156 1.27 -1.79 -15.94
CA GLU A 156 0.85 -1.45 -17.31
C GLU A 156 1.99 -0.78 -18.11
N ALA A 157 2.83 0.02 -17.45
CA ALA A 157 4.02 0.62 -18.04
C ALA A 157 5.22 -0.33 -18.18
N GLY A 158 5.08 -1.60 -17.77
CA GLY A 158 6.09 -2.64 -17.96
C GLY A 158 6.95 -2.95 -16.74
N LEU A 159 6.56 -2.56 -15.53
CA LEU A 159 7.19 -3.06 -14.30
C LEU A 159 7.00 -4.57 -14.22
N THR A 160 8.05 -5.32 -13.91
CA THR A 160 8.01 -6.78 -13.81
C THR A 160 7.72 -7.22 -12.38
N ASP A 161 7.11 -8.39 -12.23
CA ASP A 161 6.90 -8.99 -10.91
C ASP A 161 8.21 -9.13 -10.13
N GLY A 162 8.17 -8.78 -8.85
CA GLY A 162 9.33 -8.80 -7.95
C GLY A 162 10.32 -7.64 -8.16
N ALA A 163 10.06 -6.68 -9.05
CA ALA A 163 10.80 -5.43 -9.09
C ALA A 163 10.37 -4.47 -7.96
N CYS A 164 11.27 -3.58 -7.54
CA CYS A 164 10.97 -2.52 -6.58
C CYS A 164 10.37 -1.30 -7.31
N PRO A 165 9.09 -0.95 -7.07
CA PRO A 165 8.45 0.22 -7.68
C PRO A 165 9.18 1.53 -7.40
N GLU A 166 9.70 1.70 -6.19
CA GLU A 166 10.36 2.94 -5.75
C GLU A 166 11.65 3.23 -6.53
N LEU A 167 12.31 2.20 -7.06
CA LEU A 167 13.51 2.35 -7.87
C LEU A 167 13.24 3.16 -9.14
N TRP A 168 12.02 3.09 -9.68
CA TRP A 168 11.62 3.86 -10.86
C TRP A 168 11.57 5.37 -10.61
N ASN A 169 11.52 5.82 -9.35
CA ASN A 169 11.69 7.24 -9.03
C ASN A 169 13.06 7.77 -9.48
N ALA A 170 14.08 6.90 -9.53
CA ALA A 170 15.41 7.25 -10.01
C ALA A 170 15.64 6.84 -11.47
N GLU A 171 15.13 5.70 -11.89
CA GLU A 171 15.47 5.09 -13.19
C GLU A 171 14.50 5.42 -14.32
N ARG A 172 13.22 5.70 -14.00
CA ARG A 172 12.16 6.01 -14.97
C ARG A 172 11.25 7.15 -14.49
N PRO A 173 11.83 8.31 -14.10
CA PRO A 173 11.07 9.43 -13.52
C PRO A 173 9.94 9.94 -14.43
N GLU A 174 10.14 9.90 -15.75
CA GLU A 174 9.17 10.33 -16.75
C GLU A 174 7.89 9.48 -16.74
N VAL A 175 8.01 8.19 -16.45
CA VAL A 175 6.86 7.27 -16.33
C VAL A 175 6.06 7.64 -15.09
N VAL A 176 6.71 7.77 -13.94
CA VAL A 176 6.07 8.12 -12.65
C VAL A 176 5.37 9.48 -12.76
N GLN A 177 6.02 10.50 -13.32
CA GLN A 177 5.38 11.78 -13.59
C GLN A 177 4.19 11.67 -14.56
N GLY A 178 4.28 10.81 -15.57
CA GLY A 178 3.20 10.53 -16.50
C GLY A 178 1.95 10.00 -15.80
N ILE A 179 2.14 9.10 -14.83
CA ILE A 179 1.05 8.54 -14.02
C ILE A 179 0.39 9.63 -13.17
N HIS A 180 1.17 10.44 -12.44
CA HIS A 180 0.61 11.54 -11.64
C HIS A 180 -0.15 12.55 -12.51
N ARG A 181 0.39 12.94 -13.68
CA ARG A 181 -0.32 13.81 -14.64
C ARG A 181 -1.64 13.21 -15.08
N ALA A 182 -1.68 11.90 -15.35
CA ALA A 182 -2.88 11.21 -15.76
C ALA A 182 -3.97 11.25 -14.68
N TYR A 183 -3.62 11.07 -13.41
CA TYR A 183 -4.58 11.16 -12.30
C TYR A 183 -5.07 12.58 -12.04
N PHE A 184 -4.19 13.59 -12.07
CA PHE A 184 -4.62 14.99 -12.00
C PHE A 184 -5.56 15.36 -13.15
N ALA A 185 -5.25 14.92 -14.39
CA ALA A 185 -6.09 15.13 -15.56
C ALA A 185 -7.44 14.37 -15.47
N ALA A 186 -7.47 13.22 -14.79
CA ALA A 186 -8.70 12.50 -14.49
C ALA A 186 -9.58 13.23 -13.46
N GLY A 187 -8.99 14.06 -12.61
CA GLY A 187 -9.74 14.93 -11.71
C GLY A 187 -9.39 14.78 -10.23
N SER A 188 -8.31 14.07 -9.89
CA SER A 188 -7.80 14.01 -8.53
C SER A 188 -7.59 15.42 -7.95
N ASP A 189 -7.99 15.61 -6.69
CA ASP A 189 -7.63 16.75 -5.86
C ASP A 189 -6.26 16.58 -5.21
N LEU A 190 -5.85 15.34 -5.03
CA LEU A 190 -4.56 14.97 -4.51
C LEU A 190 -4.14 13.59 -5.04
N VAL A 191 -2.83 13.36 -5.15
CA VAL A 191 -2.23 12.11 -5.59
C VAL A 191 -1.25 11.57 -4.54
N GLU A 192 -1.08 10.26 -4.50
CA GLU A 192 -0.05 9.62 -3.69
C GLU A 192 1.29 9.57 -4.44
N THR A 193 2.40 9.61 -3.70
CA THR A 193 3.75 9.41 -4.26
C THR A 193 4.03 7.94 -4.54
N ASN A 194 4.90 7.62 -5.50
CA ASN A 194 5.39 6.26 -5.72
C ASN A 194 6.41 5.84 -4.63
N THR A 195 5.96 5.70 -3.39
CA THR A 195 6.82 5.48 -2.21
C THR A 195 6.25 4.51 -1.17
N PHE A 196 5.22 3.73 -1.53
CA PHE A 196 4.55 2.80 -0.62
C PHE A 196 5.52 1.92 0.19
N GLY A 197 6.48 1.27 -0.48
CA GLY A 197 7.52 0.43 0.11
C GLY A 197 8.83 1.17 0.41
N GLY A 198 8.83 2.50 0.44
CA GLY A 198 10.03 3.34 0.58
C GLY A 198 10.71 3.32 1.95
N THR A 199 10.40 2.37 2.83
CA THR A 199 11.04 2.26 4.15
C THR A 199 12.31 1.43 4.11
N ARG A 200 13.20 1.59 5.11
CA ARG A 200 14.43 0.80 5.22
C ARG A 200 14.15 -0.71 5.25
N LEU A 201 13.15 -1.11 6.03
CA LEU A 201 12.74 -2.51 6.15
C LEU A 201 12.21 -3.08 4.83
N LYS A 202 11.42 -2.31 4.06
CA LYS A 202 10.89 -2.77 2.77
C LYS A 202 11.86 -2.71 1.61
N LEU A 203 12.85 -1.82 1.64
CA LEU A 203 13.87 -1.73 0.61
C LEU A 203 14.99 -2.77 0.78
N ARG A 204 15.15 -3.35 1.98
CA ARG A 204 16.21 -4.33 2.29
C ARG A 204 16.19 -5.59 1.41
N PRO A 205 15.03 -6.24 1.11
CA PRO A 205 15.00 -7.39 0.21
C PRO A 205 15.48 -7.10 -1.22
N TYR A 206 15.57 -5.82 -1.60
CA TYR A 206 16.07 -5.35 -2.90
C TYR A 206 17.50 -4.83 -2.83
N ASP A 207 18.18 -4.93 -1.68
CA ASP A 207 19.47 -4.29 -1.40
C ASP A 207 19.47 -2.76 -1.56
N LEU A 208 18.33 -2.11 -1.35
CA LEU A 208 18.11 -0.67 -1.52
C LEU A 208 17.93 0.09 -0.19
N GLN A 209 18.15 -0.55 0.97
CA GLN A 209 17.92 0.03 2.29
C GLN A 209 18.72 1.33 2.56
N ASP A 210 19.83 1.55 1.86
CA ASP A 210 20.65 2.76 2.02
C ASP A 210 20.24 3.89 1.06
N ARG A 211 19.24 3.64 0.21
CA ARG A 211 18.67 4.61 -0.75
C ARG A 211 17.31 5.15 -0.32
N VAL A 212 16.88 4.91 0.93
CA VAL A 212 15.60 5.40 1.49
C VAL A 212 15.42 6.89 1.21
N ARG A 213 16.37 7.73 1.64
CA ARG A 213 16.27 9.17 1.43
C ARG A 213 16.18 9.53 -0.05
N GLU A 214 17.04 8.97 -0.89
CA GLU A 214 17.09 9.28 -2.32
C GLU A 214 15.76 8.96 -3.02
N LEU A 215 15.25 7.74 -2.85
CA LEU A 215 14.07 7.27 -3.58
C LEU A 215 12.80 7.98 -3.11
N ASN A 216 12.70 8.32 -1.83
CA ASN A 216 11.55 9.05 -1.29
C ASN A 216 11.56 10.54 -1.66
N VAL A 217 12.71 11.22 -1.56
CA VAL A 217 12.83 12.63 -2.00
C VAL A 217 12.49 12.74 -3.48
N LYS A 218 13.01 11.83 -4.31
CA LYS A 218 12.68 11.79 -5.75
C LYS A 218 11.21 11.51 -5.98
N GLY A 219 10.62 10.49 -5.33
CA GLY A 219 9.20 10.16 -5.48
C GLY A 219 8.28 11.33 -5.15
N ALA A 220 8.54 12.01 -4.03
CA ALA A 220 7.82 13.23 -3.64
C ALA A 220 8.01 14.38 -4.63
N TRP A 221 9.25 14.62 -5.05
CA TRP A 221 9.55 15.67 -6.02
C TRP A 221 8.87 15.43 -7.38
N LEU A 222 8.81 14.18 -7.86
CA LEU A 222 8.17 13.83 -9.13
C LEU A 222 6.67 14.16 -9.10
N ALA A 223 5.95 13.76 -8.05
CA ALA A 223 4.55 14.12 -7.85
C ALA A 223 4.36 15.64 -7.74
N ARG A 224 5.20 16.32 -6.95
CA ARG A 224 5.17 17.78 -6.78
C ARG A 224 5.41 18.52 -8.09
N SER A 225 6.37 18.08 -8.89
CA SER A 225 6.79 18.76 -10.12
C SER A 225 5.69 18.87 -11.18
N VAL A 226 4.67 18.01 -11.09
CA VAL A 226 3.51 17.99 -11.99
C VAL A 226 2.20 18.33 -11.30
N CYS A 227 2.24 18.67 -10.01
CA CYS A 227 1.08 19.01 -9.20
C CYS A 227 0.51 20.38 -9.62
N PRO A 228 -0.75 20.46 -10.09
CA PRO A 228 -1.37 21.74 -10.43
C PRO A 228 -1.58 22.64 -9.20
N PRO A 229 -1.67 23.97 -9.36
CA PRO A 229 -2.04 24.86 -8.28
C PRO A 229 -3.37 24.48 -7.62
N GLY A 230 -3.44 24.52 -6.29
CA GLY A 230 -4.63 24.17 -5.51
C GLY A 230 -4.89 22.68 -5.34
N LYS A 231 -3.96 21.82 -5.78
CA LYS A 231 -3.97 20.37 -5.60
C LYS A 231 -2.88 19.94 -4.63
N PHE A 232 -2.97 18.72 -4.09
CA PHE A 232 -2.07 18.24 -3.05
C PHE A 232 -1.28 16.99 -3.44
N VAL A 233 -0.15 16.79 -2.78
CA VAL A 233 0.70 15.59 -2.90
C VAL A 233 0.79 14.91 -1.56
N ALA A 234 0.33 13.66 -1.47
CA ALA A 234 0.40 12.83 -0.28
C ALA A 234 1.62 11.88 -0.36
N GLY A 235 2.47 11.90 0.66
CA GLY A 235 3.56 10.95 0.80
C GLY A 235 3.03 9.57 1.18
N SER A 236 3.03 8.60 0.25
CA SER A 236 2.61 7.22 0.51
C SER A 236 3.62 6.50 1.40
N ILE A 237 3.12 5.87 2.47
CA ILE A 237 3.87 5.05 3.43
C ILE A 237 3.04 3.79 3.70
N GLY A 238 3.51 2.64 3.22
CA GLY A 238 2.88 1.34 3.46
C GLY A 238 3.44 0.61 4.69
N PRO A 239 2.86 -0.56 5.03
CA PRO A 239 3.35 -1.39 6.13
C PRO A 239 4.71 -2.01 5.81
N THR A 240 5.50 -2.27 6.84
CA THR A 240 6.83 -2.89 6.70
C THR A 240 6.75 -4.38 6.34
N GLY A 241 5.61 -5.03 6.66
CA GLY A 241 5.44 -6.48 6.59
C GLY A 241 6.20 -7.26 7.66
N HIS A 242 6.77 -6.57 8.66
CA HIS A 242 7.33 -7.18 9.86
C HIS A 242 6.27 -7.23 10.97
N LEU A 243 6.38 -8.22 11.85
CA LEU A 243 5.51 -8.36 13.02
C LEU A 243 6.17 -7.72 14.26
N PRO A 244 5.44 -6.92 15.04
CA PRO A 244 5.96 -6.40 16.30
C PRO A 244 6.32 -7.50 17.29
N ASP A 245 7.36 -7.30 18.08
CA ASP A 245 7.83 -8.22 19.13
C ASP A 245 6.74 -8.60 20.15
N THR A 246 5.70 -7.79 20.29
CA THR A 246 4.49 -8.13 21.07
C THR A 246 3.72 -9.35 20.55
N PHE A 247 4.01 -9.81 19.33
CA PHE A 247 3.44 -11.02 18.70
C PHE A 247 4.37 -12.24 18.82
N GLU A 248 5.16 -12.33 19.90
CA GLU A 248 6.01 -13.50 20.17
C GLU A 248 5.25 -14.85 20.07
N PRO A 249 5.89 -15.90 19.51
CA PRO A 249 7.26 -15.94 19.01
C PRO A 249 7.40 -15.53 17.52
N LEU A 250 6.32 -15.09 16.87
CA LEU A 250 6.31 -14.79 15.43
C LEU A 250 6.84 -13.39 15.11
N GLY A 251 6.64 -12.45 16.04
CA GLY A 251 7.17 -11.10 15.95
C GLY A 251 8.54 -10.97 16.60
N ASP A 252 9.38 -10.16 15.96
CA ASP A 252 10.79 -9.98 16.32
C ASP A 252 11.26 -8.53 16.19
N THR A 253 10.36 -7.62 15.81
CA THR A 253 10.71 -6.24 15.48
C THR A 253 10.27 -5.30 16.62
N PRO A 254 11.22 -4.66 17.33
CA PRO A 254 10.89 -3.72 18.40
C PRO A 254 10.21 -2.45 17.90
N ALA A 255 9.40 -1.83 18.75
CA ALA A 255 8.69 -0.58 18.45
C ALA A 255 9.63 0.56 17.99
N GLU A 256 10.83 0.65 18.56
CA GLU A 256 11.84 1.66 18.21
C GLU A 256 12.34 1.50 16.78
N VAL A 257 12.43 0.25 16.28
CA VAL A 257 12.83 -0.03 14.91
C VAL A 257 11.76 0.45 13.93
N PHE A 258 10.48 0.19 14.22
CA PHE A 258 9.37 0.74 13.43
C PHE A 258 9.39 2.27 13.43
N TYR A 259 9.55 2.89 14.61
CA TYR A 259 9.53 4.34 14.75
C TYR A 259 10.62 5.00 13.90
N GLU A 260 11.88 4.58 14.03
CA GLU A 260 12.96 5.18 13.23
C GLU A 260 12.81 4.88 11.74
N ASN A 261 12.29 3.70 11.38
CA ASN A 261 12.03 3.32 10.00
C ASN A 261 10.99 4.23 9.32
N PHE A 262 9.87 4.52 9.98
CA PHE A 262 8.85 5.43 9.45
C PHE A 262 9.29 6.90 9.54
N ARG A 263 10.00 7.27 10.60
CA ARG A 263 10.54 8.63 10.78
C ARG A 263 11.52 9.00 9.67
N GLU A 264 12.43 8.09 9.30
CA GLU A 264 13.37 8.30 8.20
C GLU A 264 12.65 8.58 6.87
N GLN A 265 11.64 7.76 6.56
CA GLN A 265 10.86 7.93 5.34
C GLN A 265 10.07 9.25 5.34
N ALA A 266 9.39 9.57 6.45
CA ALA A 266 8.60 10.79 6.58
C ALA A 266 9.44 12.05 6.39
N LEU A 267 10.65 12.09 6.95
CA LEU A 267 11.60 13.20 6.76
C LEU A 267 12.02 13.36 5.29
N ALA A 268 12.31 12.26 4.59
CA ALA A 268 12.69 12.29 3.19
C ALA A 268 11.53 12.75 2.28
N LEU A 269 10.31 12.29 2.55
CA LEU A 269 9.11 12.74 1.83
C LEU A 269 8.82 14.22 2.06
N ALA A 270 8.93 14.70 3.31
CA ALA A 270 8.77 16.12 3.63
C ALA A 270 9.82 17.00 2.94
N GLU A 271 11.07 16.54 2.87
CA GLU A 271 12.13 17.20 2.10
C GLU A 271 11.77 17.30 0.61
N GLY A 272 11.16 16.26 0.04
CA GLY A 272 10.69 16.26 -1.35
C GLY A 272 9.44 17.11 -1.62
N GLY A 273 8.81 17.68 -0.58
CA GLY A 273 7.73 18.66 -0.71
C GLY A 273 6.31 18.09 -0.75
N VAL A 274 6.03 17.00 -0.02
CA VAL A 274 4.67 16.52 0.21
C VAL A 274 3.88 17.47 1.13
N ASP A 275 2.56 17.56 0.94
CA ASP A 275 1.67 18.39 1.77
C ASP A 275 1.16 17.65 3.01
N LEU A 276 1.08 16.32 2.92
CA LEU A 276 0.54 15.40 3.92
C LEU A 276 1.14 14.01 3.73
N PHE A 277 0.89 13.11 4.68
CA PHE A 277 1.20 11.68 4.54
C PHE A 277 -0.05 10.85 4.32
N ALA A 278 0.06 9.85 3.45
CA ALA A 278 -0.89 8.74 3.31
C ALA A 278 -0.23 7.48 3.90
N ILE A 279 -0.45 7.22 5.19
CA ILE A 279 -0.03 5.99 5.86
C ILE A 279 -1.09 4.93 5.60
N GLU A 280 -0.85 4.04 4.65
CA GLU A 280 -1.91 3.29 4.01
C GLU A 280 -1.72 1.78 4.07
N THR A 281 -2.83 1.05 3.89
CA THR A 281 -2.85 -0.42 3.88
C THR A 281 -2.27 -1.03 5.15
N MET A 282 -2.36 -0.33 6.28
CA MET A 282 -1.85 -0.85 7.54
C MET A 282 -2.69 -2.06 7.99
N MET A 283 -2.03 -3.14 8.37
CA MET A 283 -2.70 -4.39 8.77
C MET A 283 -2.75 -4.56 10.29
N ILE A 284 -1.81 -3.91 10.99
CA ILE A 284 -1.61 -4.03 12.44
C ILE A 284 -1.78 -2.63 13.04
N PRO A 285 -2.79 -2.40 13.89
CA PRO A 285 -3.01 -1.08 14.50
C PRO A 285 -1.78 -0.56 15.25
N ASP A 286 -1.03 -1.41 15.94
CA ASP A 286 0.19 -1.03 16.67
C ASP A 286 1.24 -0.42 15.73
N GLU A 287 1.46 -1.03 14.56
CA GLU A 287 2.38 -0.51 13.53
C GLU A 287 1.87 0.83 12.98
N ALA A 288 0.57 0.94 12.71
CA ALA A 288 -0.06 2.18 12.24
C ALA A 288 0.09 3.34 13.23
N VAL A 289 -0.13 3.07 14.52
CA VAL A 289 0.02 4.05 15.61
C VAL A 289 1.46 4.58 15.64
N ILE A 290 2.46 3.69 15.54
CA ILE A 290 3.87 4.08 15.52
C ILE A 290 4.18 4.93 14.28
N ALA A 291 3.69 4.53 13.11
CA ALA A 291 3.89 5.26 11.86
C ALA A 291 3.30 6.69 11.93
N ILE A 292 2.07 6.84 12.45
CA ILE A 292 1.42 8.15 12.65
C ILE A 292 2.27 9.03 13.56
N GLN A 293 2.68 8.50 14.72
CA GLN A 293 3.47 9.25 15.69
C GLN A 293 4.81 9.68 15.10
N ALA A 294 5.52 8.77 14.42
CA ALA A 294 6.79 9.06 13.76
C ALA A 294 6.65 10.19 12.74
N ALA A 295 5.62 10.16 11.88
CA ALA A 295 5.39 11.19 10.87
C ALA A 295 5.01 12.56 11.48
N LYS A 296 4.05 12.58 12.42
CA LYS A 296 3.59 13.81 13.10
C LYS A 296 4.71 14.46 13.90
N GLU A 297 5.46 13.68 14.70
CA GLU A 297 6.53 14.20 15.55
C GLU A 297 7.73 14.68 14.73
N ALA A 298 8.04 14.04 13.61
CA ALA A 298 9.18 14.41 12.78
C ALA A 298 8.94 15.69 11.95
N THR A 299 7.71 15.95 11.54
CA THR A 299 7.43 16.96 10.50
C THR A 299 6.31 17.95 10.81
N GLY A 300 5.37 17.59 11.68
CA GLY A 300 4.16 18.38 11.95
C GLY A 300 3.13 18.39 10.82
N LEU A 301 3.35 17.72 9.68
CA LEU A 301 2.41 17.71 8.57
C LEU A 301 1.15 16.87 8.88
N PRO A 302 0.02 17.12 8.20
CA PRO A 302 -1.17 16.29 8.31
C PRO A 302 -0.90 14.82 7.97
N VAL A 303 -1.58 13.92 8.68
CA VAL A 303 -1.49 12.47 8.46
C VAL A 303 -2.89 11.91 8.16
N MET A 304 -3.02 11.32 6.99
CA MET A 304 -4.10 10.41 6.63
C MET A 304 -3.64 8.99 6.89
N CYS A 305 -4.42 8.20 7.63
CA CYS A 305 -4.10 6.80 7.90
C CYS A 305 -5.24 5.85 7.54
N SER A 306 -4.98 4.82 6.74
CA SER A 306 -5.96 3.79 6.42
C SER A 306 -5.51 2.39 6.81
N MET A 307 -6.51 1.57 7.13
CA MET A 307 -6.33 0.17 7.47
C MET A 307 -6.88 -0.74 6.38
N PHE A 308 -6.25 -1.90 6.22
CA PHE A 308 -6.77 -3.01 5.44
C PHE A 308 -7.72 -3.86 6.29
N PHE A 309 -8.92 -4.15 5.76
CA PHE A 309 -9.90 -5.03 6.38
C PHE A 309 -10.20 -6.23 5.48
N GLN A 310 -10.19 -7.42 6.09
CA GLN A 310 -10.68 -8.65 5.49
C GLN A 310 -12.18 -8.78 5.75
N TRP A 311 -12.90 -9.26 4.74
CA TRP A 311 -14.33 -9.52 4.86
C TRP A 311 -14.56 -10.99 5.22
N GLY A 312 -14.90 -11.23 6.49
CA GLY A 312 -15.31 -12.53 6.97
C GLY A 312 -16.71 -12.88 6.48
N ARG A 313 -16.81 -13.42 5.27
CA ARG A 313 -18.07 -13.73 4.56
C ARG A 313 -19.10 -14.48 5.42
N ASP A 314 -18.65 -15.51 6.13
CA ASP A 314 -19.53 -16.37 6.95
C ASP A 314 -20.26 -15.60 8.06
N LYS A 315 -19.60 -14.59 8.64
CA LYS A 315 -20.14 -13.77 9.73
C LYS A 315 -20.59 -12.40 9.26
N ASN A 316 -20.36 -12.09 7.99
CA ASN A 316 -20.57 -10.79 7.37
C ASN A 316 -19.94 -9.62 8.15
N ILE A 317 -18.73 -9.82 8.68
CA ILE A 317 -17.99 -8.82 9.47
C ILE A 317 -16.69 -8.41 8.77
N ASP A 318 -16.29 -7.15 8.93
CA ASP A 318 -14.97 -6.68 8.50
C ASP A 318 -14.03 -6.62 9.71
N ARG A 319 -12.82 -7.16 9.56
CA ARG A 319 -11.79 -7.13 10.61
C ARG A 319 -10.42 -6.94 10.00
N THR A 320 -9.51 -6.32 10.75
CA THR A 320 -8.09 -6.41 10.41
C THR A 320 -7.63 -7.87 10.55
N MET A 321 -6.43 -8.18 10.04
CA MET A 321 -5.85 -9.52 10.15
C MET A 321 -5.82 -10.05 11.60
N TRP A 322 -5.75 -9.15 12.57
CA TRP A 322 -5.69 -9.46 14.01
C TRP A 322 -7.01 -9.22 14.76
N GLY A 323 -8.13 -9.12 14.04
CA GLY A 323 -9.46 -9.12 14.64
C GLY A 323 -9.95 -7.77 15.16
N THR A 324 -9.26 -6.68 14.88
CA THR A 324 -9.72 -5.32 15.23
C THR A 324 -10.88 -4.91 14.33
N THR A 325 -11.93 -4.33 14.91
CA THR A 325 -13.07 -3.81 14.12
C THR A 325 -12.74 -2.45 13.49
N PRO A 326 -13.42 -2.04 12.40
CA PRO A 326 -13.29 -0.69 11.85
C PRO A 326 -13.45 0.42 12.88
N GLY A 327 -14.48 0.36 13.73
CA GLY A 327 -14.72 1.37 14.77
C GLY A 327 -13.61 1.43 15.81
N GLN A 328 -13.05 0.28 16.21
CA GLN A 328 -11.90 0.24 17.13
C GLN A 328 -10.65 0.83 16.49
N ALA A 329 -10.37 0.49 15.24
CA ALA A 329 -9.23 1.02 14.50
C ALA A 329 -9.32 2.54 14.38
N ALA A 330 -10.47 3.09 13.97
CA ALA A 330 -10.65 4.54 13.84
C ALA A 330 -10.31 5.30 15.13
N ARG A 331 -10.77 4.81 16.30
CA ARG A 331 -10.42 5.44 17.59
C ARG A 331 -8.92 5.44 17.85
N LEU A 332 -8.27 4.29 17.67
CA LEU A 332 -6.83 4.15 17.89
C LEU A 332 -6.02 5.11 17.00
N LEU A 333 -6.39 5.23 15.72
CA LEU A 333 -5.68 6.09 14.78
C LEU A 333 -5.89 7.58 15.08
N TRP A 334 -7.11 8.01 15.44
CA TRP A 334 -7.35 9.39 15.89
C TRP A 334 -6.63 9.70 17.20
N GLU A 335 -6.63 8.78 18.18
CA GLU A 335 -5.90 8.93 19.44
C GLU A 335 -4.37 9.01 19.23
N ALA A 336 -3.86 8.36 18.18
CA ALA A 336 -2.46 8.46 17.78
C ALA A 336 -2.11 9.81 17.10
N GLY A 337 -3.11 10.59 16.68
CA GLY A 337 -2.93 11.92 16.10
C GLY A 337 -3.10 12.00 14.58
N ALA A 338 -3.70 10.98 13.94
CA ALA A 338 -4.09 11.07 12.54
C ALA A 338 -5.21 12.11 12.35
N ASP A 339 -5.12 12.92 11.30
CA ASP A 339 -6.10 13.95 10.97
C ASP A 339 -7.26 13.38 10.12
N VAL A 340 -6.97 12.35 9.33
CA VAL A 340 -7.94 11.61 8.51
C VAL A 340 -7.72 10.11 8.74
N VAL A 341 -8.79 9.34 8.95
CA VAL A 341 -8.70 7.87 9.12
C VAL A 341 -9.62 7.14 8.15
N GLY A 342 -9.32 5.89 7.80
CA GLY A 342 -10.18 5.21 6.85
C GLY A 342 -9.78 3.81 6.46
N CYS A 343 -10.24 3.41 5.28
CA CYS A 343 -9.90 2.12 4.69
C CYS A 343 -9.50 2.28 3.23
N ASN A 344 -8.64 1.36 2.80
CA ASN A 344 -8.29 1.21 1.41
C ASN A 344 -8.03 -0.25 1.10
N CYS A 345 -7.95 -0.56 -0.20
CA CYS A 345 -7.78 -1.92 -0.66
C CYS A 345 -8.92 -2.80 -0.11
N GLY A 346 -8.59 -3.92 0.56
CA GLY A 346 -9.56 -4.75 1.28
C GLY A 346 -10.37 -5.68 0.40
N ASP A 347 -11.07 -6.59 1.08
CA ASP A 347 -11.99 -7.51 0.41
C ASP A 347 -13.35 -6.85 0.16
N GLY A 348 -13.96 -7.17 -0.97
CA GLY A 348 -15.36 -6.82 -1.26
C GLY A 348 -15.59 -5.39 -1.78
N GLY A 349 -14.51 -4.66 -2.10
CA GLY A 349 -14.56 -3.45 -2.93
C GLY A 349 -15.42 -2.31 -2.35
N PRO A 350 -15.97 -1.43 -3.21
CA PRO A 350 -16.75 -0.27 -2.79
C PRO A 350 -17.95 -0.57 -1.89
N ALA A 351 -18.63 -1.70 -2.12
CA ALA A 351 -19.79 -2.09 -1.31
C ALA A 351 -19.42 -2.34 0.16
N ARG A 352 -18.28 -2.99 0.42
CA ARG A 352 -17.77 -3.17 1.80
C ARG A 352 -17.20 -1.90 2.37
N ALA A 353 -16.52 -1.07 1.56
CA ALA A 353 -16.02 0.22 2.01
C ALA A 353 -17.12 1.09 2.64
N ALA A 354 -18.33 1.12 2.07
CA ALA A 354 -19.46 1.85 2.66
C ALA A 354 -19.85 1.35 4.07
N VAL A 355 -19.79 0.03 4.30
CA VAL A 355 -20.07 -0.58 5.61
C VAL A 355 -18.98 -0.22 6.63
N ILE A 356 -17.72 -0.34 6.21
CA ILE A 356 -16.54 -0.02 7.04
C ILE A 356 -16.58 1.45 7.46
N ILE A 357 -16.78 2.37 6.51
CA ILE A 357 -16.85 3.82 6.79
C ILE A 357 -18.01 4.15 7.73
N ARG A 358 -19.16 3.49 7.58
CA ARG A 358 -20.30 3.68 8.49
C ARG A 358 -19.97 3.27 9.92
N GLU A 359 -19.27 2.14 10.10
CA GLU A 359 -18.82 1.71 11.43
C GLU A 359 -17.76 2.67 12.00
N MET A 360 -16.81 3.14 11.19
CA MET A 360 -15.82 4.14 11.61
C MET A 360 -16.46 5.47 12.01
N ARG A 361 -17.48 5.93 11.27
CA ARG A 361 -18.23 7.14 11.58
C ARG A 361 -18.94 7.07 12.94
N GLN A 362 -19.39 5.89 13.37
CA GLN A 362 -19.99 5.70 14.69
C GLN A 362 -18.96 5.83 15.83
N ALA A 363 -17.67 5.74 15.53
CA ALA A 363 -16.61 5.88 16.51
C ALA A 363 -16.18 7.34 16.75
N GLY A 364 -16.49 8.28 15.86
CA GLY A 364 -16.09 9.68 16.01
C GLY A 364 -16.43 10.60 14.84
N THR A 365 -16.19 11.90 15.03
CA THR A 365 -16.51 12.98 14.08
C THR A 365 -15.34 13.42 13.19
N GLY A 366 -14.17 12.78 13.32
CA GLY A 366 -12.99 13.10 12.50
C GLY A 366 -13.21 12.85 11.01
N PHE A 367 -12.27 13.29 10.18
CA PHE A 367 -12.36 13.10 8.74
C PHE A 367 -12.14 11.64 8.35
N LEU A 368 -12.89 11.19 7.34
CA LEU A 368 -12.85 9.82 6.85
C LEU A 368 -12.39 9.72 5.40
N VAL A 369 -11.65 8.67 5.07
CA VAL A 369 -11.20 8.38 3.70
C VAL A 369 -11.56 6.95 3.27
N ALA A 370 -11.94 6.76 2.01
CA ALA A 370 -12.18 5.44 1.42
C ALA A 370 -11.66 5.34 -0.03
N TYR A 371 -10.74 4.41 -0.28
CA TYR A 371 -10.24 4.12 -1.64
C TYR A 371 -10.11 2.61 -1.84
N PRO A 372 -11.23 1.91 -2.12
CA PRO A 372 -11.27 0.45 -2.26
C PRO A 372 -10.66 -0.03 -3.58
N ASN A 373 -10.36 -1.33 -3.67
CA ASN A 373 -9.97 -1.97 -4.94
C ASN A 373 -11.07 -1.90 -5.99
N ALA A 374 -10.68 -1.98 -7.27
CA ALA A 374 -11.58 -2.14 -8.42
C ALA A 374 -12.13 -3.58 -8.51
N GLY A 375 -12.77 -4.05 -7.43
CA GLY A 375 -13.25 -5.42 -7.29
C GLY A 375 -12.23 -6.34 -6.63
N LEU A 376 -12.54 -7.64 -6.62
CA LEU A 376 -11.66 -8.65 -6.04
C LEU A 376 -10.58 -9.05 -7.06
N PRO A 377 -9.33 -9.28 -6.61
CA PRO A 377 -8.29 -9.77 -7.50
C PRO A 377 -8.62 -11.21 -7.94
N ARG A 378 -8.48 -11.49 -9.23
CA ARG A 378 -8.47 -12.84 -9.80
C ARG A 378 -7.16 -13.09 -10.53
N ILE A 379 -6.65 -14.30 -10.43
CA ILE A 379 -5.49 -14.72 -11.21
C ILE A 379 -6.00 -15.24 -12.56
N VAL A 380 -5.63 -14.56 -13.64
CA VAL A 380 -5.93 -14.96 -15.02
C VAL A 380 -4.60 -15.00 -15.77
N ASN A 381 -4.21 -16.17 -16.27
CA ASN A 381 -2.93 -16.38 -16.97
C ASN A 381 -1.71 -15.87 -16.15
N ASP A 382 -1.63 -16.28 -14.88
CA ASP A 382 -0.59 -15.87 -13.91
C ASP A 382 -0.50 -14.36 -13.65
N ARG A 383 -1.52 -13.59 -14.03
CA ARG A 383 -1.62 -12.15 -13.76
C ARG A 383 -2.82 -11.84 -12.88
N THR A 384 -2.64 -10.90 -11.97
CA THR A 384 -3.74 -10.39 -11.15
C THR A 384 -4.57 -9.41 -11.98
N VAL A 385 -5.84 -9.75 -12.21
CA VAL A 385 -6.84 -8.93 -12.90
C VAL A 385 -7.92 -8.53 -11.89
N TYR A 386 -8.41 -7.30 -12.03
CA TYR A 386 -9.48 -6.73 -11.22
C TYR A 386 -10.75 -6.63 -12.06
N GLU A 387 -11.89 -7.00 -11.48
CA GLU A 387 -13.09 -7.31 -12.26
C GLU A 387 -14.10 -6.17 -12.36
N LEU A 388 -13.94 -5.09 -11.58
CA LEU A 388 -14.91 -4.00 -11.56
C LEU A 388 -14.46 -2.90 -12.52
N PRO A 389 -15.10 -2.75 -13.69
CA PRO A 389 -14.64 -1.80 -14.69
C PRO A 389 -15.02 -0.35 -14.34
N PRO A 390 -14.41 0.65 -15.01
CA PRO A 390 -14.62 2.06 -14.72
C PRO A 390 -16.06 2.55 -14.84
N GLU A 391 -16.87 1.93 -15.69
CA GLU A 391 -18.27 2.25 -15.91
C GLU A 391 -19.19 1.77 -14.78
N GLU A 392 -18.79 0.73 -14.03
CA GLU A 392 -19.60 0.12 -12.97
C GLU A 392 -19.20 0.62 -11.57
N MET A 393 -17.91 0.79 -11.32
CA MET A 393 -17.38 1.19 -10.01
C MET A 393 -18.03 2.45 -9.39
N PRO A 394 -18.28 3.55 -10.14
CA PRO A 394 -18.81 4.80 -9.61
C PRO A 394 -20.20 4.67 -9.00
N ALA A 395 -21.01 3.72 -9.47
CA ALA A 395 -22.36 3.48 -8.96
C ALA A 395 -22.38 3.07 -7.48
N ALA A 396 -21.25 2.59 -6.95
CA ALA A 396 -21.09 2.18 -5.57
C ALA A 396 -20.50 3.26 -4.64
N TYR A 397 -20.19 4.46 -5.14
CA TYR A 397 -19.68 5.58 -4.34
C TYR A 397 -20.74 6.38 -3.57
N PRO A 398 -21.99 6.56 -4.05
CA PRO A 398 -23.05 7.23 -3.30
C PRO A 398 -23.19 6.73 -1.84
N PRO A 399 -23.23 5.40 -1.56
CA PRO A 399 -23.29 4.91 -0.18
C PRO A 399 -22.05 5.19 0.67
N ILE A 400 -20.85 5.27 0.07
CA ILE A 400 -19.60 5.61 0.77
C ILE A 400 -19.64 7.07 1.22
N LEU A 401 -20.09 7.95 0.33
CA LEU A 401 -20.27 9.37 0.61
C LEU A 401 -21.35 9.61 1.66
N ASP A 402 -22.48 8.89 1.57
CA ASP A 402 -23.58 8.96 2.54
C ASP A 402 -23.17 8.42 3.92
N ALA A 403 -22.21 7.50 3.98
CA ALA A 403 -21.60 7.04 5.23
C ALA A 403 -20.67 8.08 5.88
N GLY A 404 -20.37 9.18 5.17
CA GLY A 404 -19.63 10.33 5.69
C GLY A 404 -18.15 10.34 5.35
N ALA A 405 -17.74 9.72 4.23
CA ALA A 405 -16.39 9.90 3.70
C ALA A 405 -16.16 11.36 3.28
N ASN A 406 -14.99 11.91 3.65
CA ASN A 406 -14.52 13.24 3.26
C ASN A 406 -13.56 13.17 2.07
N ILE A 407 -12.92 12.01 1.88
CA ILE A 407 -12.01 11.74 0.77
C ILE A 407 -12.41 10.41 0.16
N VAL A 408 -12.48 10.35 -1.16
CA VAL A 408 -12.71 9.09 -1.89
C VAL A 408 -11.74 8.95 -3.05
N GLY A 409 -11.20 7.77 -3.27
CA GLY A 409 -10.36 7.43 -4.44
C GLY A 409 -10.55 5.97 -4.80
N ALA A 410 -9.56 5.35 -5.42
CA ALA A 410 -9.55 3.91 -5.66
C ALA A 410 -8.14 3.32 -5.46
N CYS A 411 -8.06 2.02 -5.21
CA CYS A 411 -6.80 1.30 -4.98
C CYS A 411 -6.56 0.30 -6.12
N CYS A 412 -6.01 -0.88 -5.84
CA CYS A 412 -5.53 -1.81 -6.84
C CYS A 412 -6.58 -2.13 -7.92
N GLY A 413 -6.13 -2.16 -9.18
CA GLY A 413 -6.96 -2.38 -10.37
C GLY A 413 -7.59 -1.13 -10.96
N SER A 414 -7.52 0.00 -10.24
CA SER A 414 -8.08 1.26 -10.73
C SER A 414 -7.11 2.01 -11.65
N THR A 415 -7.69 2.79 -12.55
CA THR A 415 -7.00 3.55 -13.60
C THR A 415 -7.51 4.99 -13.63
N PRO A 416 -6.88 5.90 -14.38
CA PRO A 416 -7.40 7.26 -14.56
C PRO A 416 -8.86 7.34 -15.05
N GLU A 417 -9.36 6.36 -15.82
CA GLU A 417 -10.79 6.32 -16.19
C GLU A 417 -11.70 6.09 -14.97
N HIS A 418 -11.31 5.21 -14.05
CA HIS A 418 -12.07 5.02 -12.80
C HIS A 418 -12.17 6.33 -12.02
N ILE A 419 -11.03 7.01 -11.84
CA ILE A 419 -10.97 8.28 -11.09
C ILE A 419 -11.79 9.38 -11.76
N ARG A 420 -11.78 9.47 -13.09
CA ARG A 420 -12.60 10.42 -13.83
C ARG A 420 -14.09 10.27 -13.50
N ARG A 421 -14.59 9.03 -13.56
CA ARG A 421 -15.99 8.74 -13.29
C ARG A 421 -16.36 8.90 -11.81
N ILE A 422 -15.46 8.53 -10.90
CA ILE A 422 -15.62 8.79 -9.46
C ILE A 422 -15.71 10.29 -9.20
N ALA A 423 -14.83 11.09 -9.82
CA ALA A 423 -14.84 12.54 -9.69
C ALA A 423 -16.14 13.17 -10.20
N GLU A 424 -16.72 12.66 -11.29
CA GLU A 424 -18.03 13.07 -11.79
C GLU A 424 -19.13 12.83 -10.75
N VAL A 425 -19.15 11.65 -10.12
CA VAL A 425 -20.11 11.32 -9.04
C VAL A 425 -19.95 12.28 -7.87
N VAL A 426 -18.71 12.50 -7.40
CA VAL A 426 -18.42 13.41 -6.28
C VAL A 426 -18.88 14.84 -6.59
N ARG A 427 -18.53 15.37 -7.77
CA ARG A 427 -18.84 16.75 -8.18
C ARG A 427 -20.32 16.98 -8.49
N SER A 428 -21.05 15.92 -8.86
CA SER A 428 -22.51 16.00 -9.07
C SER A 428 -23.28 16.19 -7.77
N ARG A 429 -22.69 15.80 -6.63
CA ARG A 429 -23.29 15.92 -5.31
C ARG A 429 -22.95 17.29 -4.73
N ARG A 430 -23.97 18.14 -4.57
CA ARG A 430 -23.85 19.36 -3.76
C ARG A 430 -23.76 18.95 -2.29
N ARG A 431 -22.70 19.36 -1.59
CA ARG A 431 -22.65 19.36 -0.13
C ARG A 431 -23.31 20.62 0.41
#